data_AF-A0A6C0J1D7-F1
#
_entry.id   AF-A0A6C0J1D7-F1
#
_cell.length_a   1.000
_cell.length_b   1.000
_cell.length_c   1.000
_cell.angle_alpha   90.00
_cell.angle_beta   90.00
_cell.angle_gamma   90.00
#
_symmetry.space_group_name_H-M   'P 1'
#
loop_
_entity.id
_entity.type
_entity.pdbx_description
1 polymer ?
#
loop_
_entity_poly.entity_id
_entity_poly.type
_entity_poly.pdbx_seq_one_letter_code
_entity_poly.pdbx_strand_id
1 'polypeptide(L)'
;MLSTMAKLFGLITVFITFLLNTESFPSRLKNELFNKSVYDYHSLLVYNTITITISNSNNSSYKLSLNKFAGYNSNDFSKMYKGYKPSYYQSDLVILPNITQKSVDWRNSTIVGPLKDQRQCGSCCAFSAQCLRKSSYEVI
;
A
#
# COMPACT_ATOMS: atom_id res chain seq x y z
N MET A 1 16.76 39.90 -13.92
CA MET A 1 16.68 38.44 -13.66
C MET A 1 15.29 37.85 -13.85
N LEU A 2 14.22 38.38 -13.25
CA LEU A 2 12.86 37.82 -13.43
C LEU A 2 12.34 37.83 -14.88
N SER A 3 12.54 38.93 -15.61
CA SER A 3 12.04 39.09 -17.00
C SER A 3 12.68 38.12 -17.99
N THR A 4 13.99 37.86 -17.85
CA THR A 4 14.73 36.91 -18.68
C THR A 4 14.35 35.46 -18.37
N MET A 5 14.10 35.13 -17.10
CA MET A 5 13.61 33.82 -16.69
C MET A 5 12.20 33.52 -17.20
N ALA A 6 11.30 34.52 -17.19
CA ALA A 6 9.94 34.37 -17.74
C ALA A 6 9.94 34.10 -19.24
N LYS A 7 10.80 34.78 -20.01
CA LYS A 7 10.97 34.53 -21.46
C LYS A 7 11.53 33.14 -21.74
N LEU A 8 12.52 32.71 -20.96
CA LEU A 8 13.09 31.37 -21.07
C LEU A 8 12.04 30.29 -20.77
N PHE A 9 11.23 30.47 -19.73
CA PHE A 9 10.14 29.55 -19.38
C PHE A 9 9.10 29.48 -20.50
N GLY A 10 8.71 30.63 -21.07
CA GLY A 10 7.80 30.68 -22.22
C GLY A 10 8.34 29.98 -23.46
N LEU A 11 9.64 30.10 -23.75
CA LEU A 11 10.27 29.40 -24.86
C LEU A 11 10.35 27.88 -24.61
N ILE A 12 10.67 27.47 -23.39
CA ILE A 12 10.71 26.06 -22.98
C ILE A 12 9.33 25.44 -23.11
N THR A 13 8.27 26.10 -22.63
CA THR A 13 6.91 25.57 -22.74
C THR A 13 6.47 25.46 -24.19
N VAL A 14 6.72 26.45 -25.03
CA VAL A 14 6.41 26.39 -26.47
C VAL A 14 7.16 25.24 -27.14
N PHE A 15 8.45 25.07 -26.83
CA PHE A 15 9.26 23.99 -27.39
C PHE A 15 8.79 22.60 -26.94
N ILE A 16 8.47 22.42 -25.66
CA ILE A 16 7.90 21.18 -25.13
C ILE A 16 6.56 20.89 -25.79
N THR A 17 5.68 21.89 -25.92
CA THR A 17 4.36 21.73 -26.54
C THR A 17 4.49 21.36 -28.02
N PHE A 18 5.46 21.95 -28.73
CA PHE A 18 5.79 21.59 -30.10
C PHE A 18 6.28 20.13 -30.18
N LEU A 19 7.27 19.73 -29.38
CA LEU A 19 7.77 18.36 -29.35
C LEU A 19 6.66 17.35 -29.08
N LEU A 20 5.79 17.59 -28.11
CA LEU A 20 4.67 16.70 -27.75
C LEU A 20 3.55 16.63 -28.80
N ASN A 21 3.45 17.63 -29.68
CA ASN A 21 2.44 17.70 -30.74
C ASN A 21 2.99 17.41 -32.14
N THR A 22 4.31 17.20 -32.29
CA THR A 22 4.87 16.73 -33.56
C THR A 22 4.39 15.31 -33.86
N GLU A 23 4.10 15.02 -35.13
CA GLU A 23 3.76 13.65 -35.58
C GLU A 23 4.92 12.67 -35.41
N SER A 24 6.15 13.18 -35.28
CA SER A 24 7.35 12.39 -34.97
C SER A 24 7.40 11.89 -33.53
N PHE A 25 6.60 12.43 -32.62
CA PHE A 25 6.58 11.96 -31.24
C PHE A 25 5.85 10.62 -31.16
N PRO A 26 6.49 9.55 -30.64
CA PRO A 26 5.87 8.23 -30.67
C PRO A 26 4.57 8.21 -29.88
N SER A 27 3.46 7.89 -30.56
CA SER A 27 2.13 7.80 -29.96
C SER A 27 2.09 6.85 -28.76
N ARG A 28 2.91 5.80 -28.77
CA ARG A 28 3.12 4.90 -27.63
C ARG A 28 3.70 5.61 -26.41
N LEU A 29 4.74 6.43 -26.58
CA LEU A 29 5.32 7.21 -25.49
C LEU A 29 4.34 8.27 -24.97
N LYS A 30 3.56 8.90 -25.87
CA LYS A 30 2.50 9.83 -25.50
C LYS A 30 1.43 9.13 -24.66
N ASN A 31 1.02 7.94 -25.06
CA ASN A 31 0.03 7.16 -24.32
C ASN A 31 0.58 6.65 -22.98
N GLU A 32 1.85 6.26 -22.89
CA GLU A 32 2.46 5.84 -21.62
C GLU A 32 2.67 7.01 -20.66
N LEU A 33 3.18 8.15 -21.15
CA LEU A 33 3.37 9.36 -20.36
C LEU A 33 2.04 9.96 -19.92
N PHE A 34 1.07 10.08 -20.83
CA PHE A 34 -0.25 10.66 -20.56
C PHE A 34 -1.31 9.65 -20.11
N ASN A 35 -0.91 8.45 -19.71
CA ASN A 35 -1.84 7.49 -19.13
C ASN A 35 -2.32 8.03 -17.78
N LYS A 36 -3.60 8.41 -17.70
CA LYS A 36 -4.22 8.92 -16.48
C LYS A 36 -3.98 8.00 -15.27
N SER A 37 -4.03 6.68 -15.44
CA SER A 37 -3.79 5.74 -14.34
C SER A 37 -2.34 5.79 -13.83
N VAL A 38 -1.38 6.04 -14.73
CA VAL A 38 0.05 6.17 -14.39
C VAL A 38 0.28 7.48 -13.65
N TYR A 39 -0.28 8.59 -14.13
CA TYR A 39 -0.20 9.88 -13.42
C TYR A 39 -0.86 9.84 -12.04
N ASP A 40 -2.06 9.27 -11.94
CA ASP A 40 -2.77 9.15 -10.66
C ASP A 40 -1.92 8.36 -9.66
N TYR A 41 -1.33 7.23 -10.08
CA TYR A 41 -0.43 6.44 -9.25
C TYR A 41 0.81 7.23 -8.79
N HIS A 42 1.49 7.93 -9.69
CA HIS A 42 2.67 8.73 -9.33
C HIS A 42 2.32 9.88 -8.38
N SER A 43 1.17 10.52 -8.57
CA SER A 43 0.71 11.59 -7.68
C SER A 43 0.45 11.08 -6.26
N LEU A 44 -0.18 9.91 -6.13
CA LEU A 44 -0.42 9.26 -4.85
C LEU A 44 0.87 8.78 -4.18
N LEU A 45 1.82 8.28 -4.97
CA LEU A 45 3.14 7.88 -4.47
C LEU A 45 3.90 9.06 -3.87
N VAL A 46 3.94 10.20 -4.56
CA VAL A 46 4.57 11.44 -4.06
C VAL A 46 3.88 11.91 -2.79
N TYR A 47 2.54 11.99 -2.81
CA TYR A 47 1.74 12.38 -1.64
C TYR A 47 2.06 11.50 -0.41
N ASN A 48 1.99 10.18 -0.56
CA ASN A 48 2.25 9.25 0.54
C ASN A 48 3.71 9.29 1.02
N THR A 49 4.68 9.56 0.13
CA THR A 49 6.10 9.75 0.51
C THR A 49 6.28 10.95 1.43
N ILE A 50 5.60 12.06 1.14
CA ILE A 50 5.59 13.25 2.00
C ILE A 50 4.96 12.91 3.35
N THR A 51 3.81 12.22 3.35
CA THR A 51 3.15 11.78 4.59
C THR A 51 4.04 10.89 5.45
N ILE A 52 4.78 9.95 4.85
CA ILE A 52 5.75 9.10 5.54
C ILE A 52 6.84 9.94 6.19
N THR A 53 7.40 10.91 5.46
CA THR A 53 8.48 11.77 5.96
C THR A 53 8.02 12.58 7.17
N ILE A 54 6.84 13.20 7.09
CA ILE A 54 6.24 13.95 8.19
C ILE A 54 5.95 13.03 9.38
N SER A 55 5.32 11.88 9.16
CA SER A 55 4.98 10.94 10.23
C SER A 55 6.22 10.41 10.97
N ASN A 56 7.30 10.16 10.24
CA ASN A 56 8.56 9.67 10.81
C ASN A 56 9.38 10.75 11.52
N SER A 57 9.12 12.03 11.25
CA SER A 57 9.70 13.13 12.03
C SER A 57 9.08 13.27 13.42
N ASN A 58 7.89 12.70 13.63
CA ASN A 58 7.26 12.62 14.94
C ASN A 58 7.91 11.49 15.76
N ASN A 59 8.05 11.68 17.08
CA ASN A 59 8.63 10.68 18.00
C ASN A 59 7.63 9.55 18.33
N SER A 60 7.19 8.83 17.30
CA SER A 60 6.24 7.71 17.38
C SER A 60 6.96 6.40 17.72
N SER A 61 6.24 5.46 18.32
CA SER A 61 6.71 4.09 18.56
C SER A 61 6.83 3.26 17.28
N TYR A 62 6.37 3.77 16.14
CA TYR A 62 6.45 3.12 14.83
C TYR A 62 7.00 4.05 13.76
N LYS A 63 7.52 3.45 12.68
CA LYS A 63 7.97 4.16 11.48
C LYS A 63 7.22 3.65 10.25
N LEU A 64 6.90 4.56 9.34
CA LEU A 64 6.34 4.26 8.03
C LEU A 64 7.45 4.13 6.98
N SER A 65 7.19 3.35 5.94
CA SER A 65 8.09 3.18 4.79
C SER A 65 7.26 2.94 3.53
N LEU A 66 7.87 3.23 2.37
CA LEU A 66 7.27 2.92 1.08
C LEU A 66 7.15 1.41 0.91
N ASN A 67 6.00 0.98 0.43
CA ASN A 67 5.69 -0.43 0.15
C ASN A 67 4.77 -0.52 -1.08
N LYS A 68 4.34 -1.74 -1.43
CA LYS A 68 3.48 -2.00 -2.60
C LYS A 68 2.14 -1.23 -2.60
N PHE A 69 1.75 -0.67 -1.46
CA PHE A 69 0.51 0.10 -1.29
C PHE A 69 0.71 1.61 -1.38
N ALA A 70 1.95 2.10 -1.57
CA ALA A 70 2.25 3.52 -1.56
C ALA A 70 1.59 4.33 -2.70
N GLY A 71 1.09 3.68 -3.75
CA GLY A 71 0.33 4.34 -4.82
C GLY A 71 -1.19 4.28 -4.66
N TYR A 72 -1.70 3.93 -3.48
CA TYR A 72 -3.15 3.94 -3.21
C TYR A 72 -3.50 5.04 -2.21
N ASN A 73 -4.69 5.61 -2.35
CA ASN A 73 -5.32 6.36 -1.27
C ASN A 73 -6.02 5.40 -0.29
N SER A 74 -6.37 5.91 0.90
CA SER A 74 -6.97 5.10 1.98
C SER A 74 -8.29 4.41 1.57
N ASN A 75 -9.13 5.09 0.78
CA ASN A 75 -10.42 4.57 0.35
C ASN A 75 -10.27 3.41 -0.64
N ASP A 76 -9.41 3.57 -1.64
CA ASP A 76 -9.16 2.53 -2.64
C ASP A 76 -8.43 1.34 -2.02
N PHE A 77 -7.46 1.59 -1.13
CA PHE A 77 -6.83 0.55 -0.33
C PHE A 77 -7.88 -0.23 0.48
N SER A 78 -8.81 0.47 1.13
CA SER A 78 -9.88 -0.15 1.92
C SER A 78 -10.79 -1.02 1.05
N LYS A 79 -11.21 -0.53 -0.12
CA LYS A 79 -12.11 -1.27 -1.03
C LYS A 79 -11.46 -2.53 -1.61
N MET A 80 -10.16 -2.49 -1.89
CA MET A 80 -9.46 -3.58 -2.59
C MET A 80 -8.85 -4.62 -1.65
N TYR A 81 -8.37 -4.19 -0.48
CA TYR A 81 -7.58 -5.04 0.42
C TYR A 81 -8.28 -5.33 1.75
N LYS A 82 -9.32 -4.59 2.13
CA LYS A 82 -10.15 -4.92 3.31
C LYS A 82 -11.45 -5.58 2.86
N GLY A 83 -11.97 -6.50 3.68
CA GLY A 83 -13.23 -7.19 3.39
C GLY A 83 -13.91 -7.81 4.60
N TYR A 84 -13.39 -7.58 5.81
CA TYR A 84 -14.01 -8.09 7.02
C TYR A 84 -15.37 -7.43 7.25
N LYS A 85 -16.39 -8.26 7.39
CA LYS A 85 -17.75 -7.87 7.77
C LYS A 85 -18.06 -8.60 9.07
N PRO A 86 -18.15 -7.89 10.21
CA PRO A 86 -18.43 -8.54 11.49
C PRO A 86 -19.84 -9.15 11.46
N SER A 87 -19.95 -10.38 11.96
CA SER A 87 -21.22 -11.00 12.31
C SER A 87 -21.31 -11.07 13.83
N TYR A 88 -22.46 -10.71 14.39
CA TYR A 88 -22.71 -10.91 15.82
C TYR A 88 -22.93 -12.41 16.07
N TYR A 89 -21.94 -13.06 16.67
CA TYR A 89 -22.00 -14.44 17.13
C TYR A 89 -21.61 -14.47 18.60
N GLN A 90 -22.42 -15.14 19.42
CA GLN A 90 -22.14 -15.35 20.83
C GLN A 90 -21.49 -16.71 20.99
N SER A 91 -20.22 -16.73 21.39
CA SER A 91 -19.48 -17.97 21.67
C SER A 91 -19.43 -18.24 23.17
N ASP A 92 -19.46 -19.52 23.54
CA ASP A 92 -19.15 -19.94 24.90
C ASP A 92 -17.71 -19.56 25.25
N LEU A 93 -17.55 -18.86 26.37
CA LEU A 93 -16.23 -18.43 26.85
C LEU A 93 -15.57 -19.59 27.60
N VAL A 94 -14.37 -19.97 27.16
CA VAL A 94 -13.50 -20.92 27.87
C VAL A 94 -12.44 -20.13 28.63
N ILE A 95 -12.38 -20.31 29.94
CA ILE A 95 -11.35 -19.70 30.80
C ILE A 95 -10.16 -20.67 30.87
N LEU A 96 -8.99 -20.21 30.43
CA LEU A 96 -7.74 -20.97 30.50
C LEU A 96 -6.95 -20.62 31.77
N PRO A 97 -6.11 -21.53 32.29
CA PRO A 97 -5.25 -21.27 33.44
C PRO A 97 -4.23 -20.16 33.13
N ASN A 98 -3.78 -19.46 34.17
CA ASN A 98 -2.90 -18.32 34.04
C ASN A 98 -1.52 -18.74 33.50
N ILE A 99 -1.09 -18.13 32.40
CA ILE A 99 0.18 -18.44 31.74
C ILE A 99 1.25 -17.47 32.26
N THR A 100 2.39 -17.99 32.73
CA THR A 100 3.46 -17.19 33.37
C THR A 100 4.50 -16.63 32.38
N GLN A 101 4.36 -16.93 31.10
CA GLN A 101 5.33 -16.54 30.09
C GLN A 101 5.17 -15.06 29.69
N LYS A 102 6.27 -14.28 29.79
CA LYS A 102 6.27 -12.84 29.50
C LYS A 102 6.18 -12.49 28.01
N SER A 103 6.64 -13.38 27.13
CA SER A 103 6.61 -13.19 25.67
C SER A 103 6.58 -14.53 24.94
N VAL A 104 5.78 -14.61 23.88
CA VAL A 104 5.64 -15.79 23.03
C VAL A 104 5.77 -15.37 21.57
N ASP A 105 6.59 -16.09 20.80
CA ASP A 105 6.69 -15.95 19.34
C ASP A 105 6.55 -17.32 18.68
N TRP A 106 5.37 -17.58 18.12
CA TRP A 106 5.04 -18.85 17.48
C TRP A 106 5.82 -19.08 16.17
N ARG A 107 6.50 -18.07 15.62
CA ARG A 107 7.33 -18.25 14.41
C ARG A 107 8.58 -19.08 14.66
N ASN A 108 8.99 -19.21 15.92
CA ASN A 108 10.09 -20.10 16.32
C ASN A 108 9.64 -21.57 16.37
N SER A 109 8.35 -21.84 16.19
CA SER A 109 7.79 -23.18 16.05
C SER A 109 7.45 -23.47 14.59
N THR A 110 7.09 -24.72 14.30
CA THR A 110 6.63 -25.14 12.97
C THR A 110 5.17 -24.76 12.68
N ILE A 111 4.46 -24.15 13.65
CA ILE A 111 3.01 -23.92 13.63
C ILE A 111 2.61 -22.72 12.74
N VAL A 112 3.56 -21.81 12.48
CA VAL A 112 3.33 -20.62 11.64
C VAL A 112 3.83 -20.90 10.23
N GLY A 113 2.90 -20.97 9.28
CA GLY A 113 3.21 -21.11 7.86
C GLY A 113 3.86 -19.87 7.25
N PRO A 114 4.33 -19.96 5.99
CA PRO A 114 4.93 -18.83 5.28
C PRO A 114 3.93 -17.68 5.08
N LEU A 115 4.45 -16.46 4.95
CA LEU A 115 3.65 -15.29 4.60
C LEU A 115 2.97 -15.48 3.24
N LYS A 116 1.68 -15.15 3.18
CA LYS A 116 0.87 -15.23 1.95
C LYS A 116 0.39 -13.85 1.51
N ASP A 117 -0.01 -13.74 0.24
CA ASP A 117 -0.58 -12.52 -0.33
C ASP A 117 -2.05 -12.74 -0.77
N GLN A 118 -2.98 -12.02 -0.13
CA GLN A 118 -4.40 -12.06 -0.47
C GLN A 118 -4.75 -11.39 -1.81
N ARG A 119 -3.84 -10.58 -2.37
CA ARG A 119 -4.08 -9.75 -3.55
C ARG A 119 -5.32 -8.82 -3.34
N GLN A 120 -5.92 -8.39 -4.44
CA GLN A 120 -6.99 -7.39 -4.49
C GLN A 120 -8.40 -8.01 -4.35
N CYS A 121 -8.58 -8.91 -3.38
CA CYS A 121 -9.82 -9.68 -3.21
C CYS A 121 -10.58 -9.34 -1.91
N GLY A 122 -9.94 -8.67 -0.94
CA GLY A 122 -10.53 -8.47 0.40
C GLY A 122 -10.70 -9.77 1.20
N SER A 123 -10.00 -10.85 0.84
CA SER A 123 -10.17 -12.20 1.42
C SER A 123 -9.42 -12.42 2.74
N CYS A 124 -9.12 -11.36 3.50
CA CYS A 124 -8.32 -11.45 4.73
C CYS A 124 -8.90 -12.46 5.74
N CYS A 125 -10.23 -12.54 5.88
CA CYS A 125 -10.91 -13.46 6.79
C CYS A 125 -10.64 -14.94 6.45
N ALA A 126 -10.65 -15.28 5.15
CA ALA A 126 -10.37 -16.64 4.70
C ALA A 126 -8.92 -17.03 5.00
N PHE A 127 -7.98 -16.09 4.86
CA PHE A 127 -6.57 -16.31 5.16
C PHE A 127 -6.35 -16.46 6.67
N SER A 128 -7.00 -15.63 7.50
CA SER A 128 -6.96 -15.76 8.96
C SER A 128 -7.49 -17.11 9.44
N ALA A 129 -8.66 -17.54 8.92
CA ALA A 129 -9.25 -18.83 9.26
C ALA A 129 -8.39 -20.01 8.77
N GLN A 130 -7.85 -19.93 7.56
CA GLN A 130 -6.94 -20.97 7.03
C GLN A 130 -5.67 -21.08 7.86
N CYS A 131 -5.09 -19.94 8.27
CA CYS A 131 -3.89 -19.90 9.11
C CYS A 131 -4.15 -20.58 10.46
N LEU A 132 -5.22 -20.16 11.17
CA LEU A 132 -5.58 -20.74 12.46
C LEU A 132 -5.84 -22.24 12.37
N ARG A 133 -6.63 -22.67 11.39
CA ARG A 133 -6.94 -24.08 11.17
C ARG A 133 -5.67 -24.89 10.87
N LYS A 134 -4.74 -24.35 10.08
CA LYS A 134 -3.47 -25.03 9.79
C LYS A 134 -2.65 -25.17 11.08
N SER A 135 -2.50 -24.07 11.82
CA SER A 135 -1.76 -24.06 13.08
C SER A 135 -2.31 -25.06 14.09
N SER A 136 -3.63 -25.22 14.20
CA SER A 136 -4.22 -26.21 15.13
C SER A 136 -3.86 -27.66 14.81
N TYR A 137 -3.54 -28.00 13.55
CA TYR A 137 -3.10 -29.35 13.19
C TYR A 137 -1.62 -29.59 13.48
N GLU A 138 -0.79 -28.54 13.50
CA GLU A 138 0.66 -28.63 13.72
C GLU A 138 1.03 -28.52 15.22
N VAL A 139 0.05 -28.23 16.08
CA VAL A 139 0.21 -28.20 17.56
C VAL A 139 0.06 -29.60 18.18
N ILE A 140 -0.48 -30.57 17.44
CA ILE A 140 -0.63 -31.98 17.84
C ILE A 140 0.58 -32.77 17.35
#